data_AF-A0A2V6N497-F1
#
_entry.id   AF-A0A2V6N497-F1
#
_cell.length_a   1.000
_cell.length_b   1.000
_cell.length_c   1.000
_cell.angle_alpha   90.00
_cell.angle_beta   90.00
_cell.angle_gamma   90.00
#
_symmetry.space_group_name_H-M   'P 1'
#
loop_
_entity.id
_entity.type
_entity.pdbx_description
1 polymer ?
#
loop_
_entity_poly.entity_id
_entity_poly.type
_entity_poly.pdbx_seq_one_letter_code
_entity_poly.pdbx_strand_id
1 'polypeptide(L)'
;MHAIARSFRAGGFTLIELLIVIGIIAILIGLLFPAFKGVQDQARRTQAKNDLTQIVTAVNAFYTEYGRYPTSATTDATATYGPGGSTTENGGLFNELRATGLFTLNTRQIVFISPPDAKDQNNPRSGIKTSSGGYYDPW
;
A
#
# COMPACT_ATOMS: atom_id res chain seq x y z
N MET A 1 56.19 -19.00 -30.82
CA MET A 1 54.89 -18.38 -30.48
C MET A 1 55.13 -17.47 -29.27
N HIS A 2 55.18 -16.15 -29.44
CA HIS A 2 55.36 -15.18 -28.34
C HIS A 2 54.06 -14.39 -28.15
N ALA A 3 53.34 -14.65 -27.07
CA ALA A 3 52.15 -13.89 -26.69
C ALA A 3 52.57 -12.67 -25.86
N ILE A 4 52.29 -11.47 -26.36
CA ILE A 4 52.54 -10.21 -25.65
C ILE A 4 51.37 -9.98 -24.70
N ALA A 5 51.59 -10.21 -23.40
CA ALA A 5 50.64 -9.83 -22.36
C ALA A 5 50.68 -8.31 -22.18
N ARG A 6 49.61 -7.61 -22.60
CA ARG A 6 49.47 -6.16 -22.41
C ARG A 6 49.03 -5.90 -20.96
N SER A 7 49.97 -5.46 -20.13
CA SER A 7 49.72 -4.97 -18.77
C SER A 7 48.77 -3.76 -18.81
N PHE A 8 47.57 -3.90 -18.25
CA PHE A 8 46.71 -2.77 -17.93
C PHE A 8 47.34 -2.05 -16.73
N ARG A 9 48.03 -0.94 -16.98
CA ARG A 9 48.40 0.00 -15.92
C ARG A 9 47.10 0.60 -15.38
N ALA A 10 46.65 0.12 -14.24
CA ALA A 10 45.62 0.79 -13.46
C ALA A 10 46.21 2.12 -12.97
N GLY A 11 45.75 3.24 -13.54
CA GLY A 11 46.07 4.56 -13.03
C GLY A 11 45.51 4.72 -11.62
N GLY A 12 46.35 5.10 -10.67
CA GLY A 12 45.91 5.42 -9.32
C GLY A 12 45.06 6.69 -9.33
N PHE A 13 43.93 6.66 -8.63
CA PHE A 13 43.02 7.79 -8.49
C PHE A 13 43.65 8.86 -7.61
N THR A 14 43.66 10.11 -8.05
CA THR A 14 44.18 11.23 -7.24
C THR A 14 43.17 11.61 -6.16
N LEU A 15 43.65 12.10 -5.02
CA LEU A 15 42.78 12.57 -3.92
C LEU A 15 41.83 13.69 -4.38
N ILE A 16 42.26 14.52 -5.34
CA ILE A 16 41.46 15.62 -5.88
C ILE A 16 40.32 15.11 -6.76
N GLU A 17 40.54 14.07 -7.56
CA GLU A 17 39.48 13.44 -8.34
C GLU A 17 38.40 12.86 -7.41
N LEU A 18 38.79 12.28 -6.27
CA LEU A 18 37.84 11.75 -5.29
C LEU A 18 37.08 12.86 -4.55
N LEU A 19 37.78 13.94 -4.20
CA LEU A 19 37.21 15.08 -3.50
C LEU A 19 36.14 15.79 -4.34
N ILE A 20 36.38 15.97 -5.64
CA ILE A 20 35.40 16.61 -6.53
C ILE A 20 34.14 15.73 -6.66
N VAL A 21 34.30 14.41 -6.75
CA VAL A 21 33.17 13.49 -6.90
C VAL A 21 32.25 13.53 -5.68
N ILE A 22 32.81 13.45 -4.47
CA ILE A 22 31.99 13.54 -3.25
C ILE A 22 31.36 14.93 -3.10
N GLY A 23 32.05 15.99 -3.55
CA GLY A 23 31.52 17.34 -3.56
C GLY A 23 30.30 17.50 -4.47
N ILE A 24 30.37 16.95 -5.69
CA ILE A 24 29.23 16.96 -6.63
C ILE A 24 28.06 16.15 -6.05
N ILE A 25 28.30 14.96 -5.48
CA ILE A 25 27.24 14.14 -4.86
C ILE A 25 26.56 14.89 -3.70
N ALA A 26 27.32 15.59 -2.86
CA ALA A 26 26.77 16.37 -1.74
C ALA A 26 25.86 17.52 -2.22
N ILE A 27 26.23 18.21 -3.31
CA ILE A 27 25.40 19.26 -3.91
C ILE A 27 24.10 18.65 -4.46
N LEU A 28 24.19 17.53 -5.20
CA LEU A 28 23.02 16.87 -5.77
C LEU A 28 22.03 16.41 -4.69
N ILE A 29 22.51 15.77 -3.62
CA ILE A 29 21.66 15.32 -2.50
C ILE A 29 21.08 16.53 -1.74
N GLY A 30 21.89 17.58 -1.52
CA GLY A 30 21.46 18.79 -0.81
C GLY A 30 20.29 19.50 -1.49
N LEU A 31 20.27 19.51 -2.84
CA LEU A 31 19.15 20.04 -3.61
C LEU A 31 17.92 19.12 -3.60
N LEU A 32 18.13 17.81 -3.47
CA LEU A 32 17.05 16.80 -3.56
C LEU A 32 16.31 16.59 -2.23
N PHE A 33 17.01 16.74 -1.10
CA PHE A 33 16.47 16.47 0.23
C PHE A 33 15.22 17.29 0.63
N PRO A 34 15.15 18.63 0.41
CA PRO A 34 13.99 19.43 0.83
C PRO A 34 12.70 19.11 0.05
N ALA A 35 12.80 18.64 -1.19
CA ALA A 35 11.64 18.32 -2.04
C ALA A 35 10.98 16.96 -1.70
N PHE A 36 11.63 16.11 -0.91
CA PHE A 36 11.21 14.72 -0.74
C PHE A 36 9.94 14.53 0.11
N LYS A 37 9.64 15.47 1.03
CA LYS A 37 8.48 15.35 1.94
C LYS A 37 7.14 15.43 1.20
N GLY A 38 6.98 16.38 0.28
CA GLY A 38 5.76 16.49 -0.52
C GLY A 38 5.52 15.28 -1.44
N VAL A 39 6.59 14.67 -1.94
CA VAL A 39 6.52 13.45 -2.78
C VAL A 39 6.02 12.26 -1.97
N GLN A 40 6.44 12.10 -0.72
CA GLN A 40 5.93 11.02 0.15
C GLN A 40 4.44 11.16 0.42
N ASP A 41 3.98 12.38 0.72
CA ASP A 41 2.57 12.63 0.96
C ASP A 41 1.75 12.39 -0.32
N GLN A 42 2.24 12.84 -1.47
CA GLN A 42 1.60 12.57 -2.75
C GLN A 42 1.57 11.06 -3.07
N ALA A 43 2.61 10.30 -2.73
CA ALA A 43 2.65 8.86 -2.92
C ALA A 43 1.60 8.16 -2.04
N ARG A 44 1.44 8.56 -0.77
CA ARG A 44 0.39 8.02 0.12
C ARG A 44 -1.01 8.31 -0.41
N ARG A 45 -1.28 9.54 -0.88
CA ARG A 45 -2.57 9.88 -1.52
C ARG A 45 -2.84 9.06 -2.77
N THR A 46 -1.81 8.87 -3.59
CA THR A 46 -1.91 8.08 -4.82
C THR A 46 -2.23 6.63 -4.50
N GLN A 47 -1.58 6.06 -3.48
CA GLN A 47 -1.87 4.72 -3.00
C GLN A 47 -3.31 4.61 -2.48
N ALA A 48 -3.73 5.52 -1.59
CA ALA A 48 -5.09 5.53 -1.06
C ALA A 48 -6.16 5.63 -2.18
N LYS A 49 -5.92 6.45 -3.22
CA LYS A 49 -6.79 6.52 -4.40
C LYS A 49 -6.86 5.20 -5.17
N ASN A 50 -5.72 4.53 -5.38
CA ASN A 50 -5.69 3.25 -6.07
C ASN A 50 -6.41 2.17 -5.26
N ASP A 51 -6.24 2.17 -3.95
CA ASP A 51 -6.91 1.23 -3.05
C ASP A 51 -8.44 1.45 -3.06
N LEU A 52 -8.91 2.70 -3.00
CA LEU A 52 -10.33 3.03 -3.17
C LEU A 52 -10.89 2.55 -4.51
N THR A 53 -10.11 2.70 -5.58
CA THR A 53 -10.52 2.23 -6.92
C THR A 53 -10.69 0.72 -6.96
N GLN A 54 -9.80 -0.03 -6.29
CA GLN A 54 -9.93 -1.49 -6.16
C GLN A 54 -11.15 -1.88 -5.33
N ILE A 55 -11.41 -1.16 -4.23
CA ILE A 55 -12.58 -1.40 -3.37
C ILE A 55 -13.88 -1.17 -4.15
N VAL A 56 -14.00 -0.06 -4.88
CA VAL A 56 -15.17 0.24 -5.72
C VAL A 56 -15.37 -0.84 -6.78
N THR A 57 -14.28 -1.29 -7.41
CA THR A 57 -14.34 -2.37 -8.42
C THR A 57 -14.84 -3.67 -7.79
N ALA A 58 -14.33 -4.03 -6.61
CA ALA A 58 -14.74 -5.23 -5.88
C ALA A 58 -16.22 -5.18 -5.46
N VAL A 59 -16.69 -4.03 -4.98
CA VAL A 59 -18.09 -3.82 -4.60
C VAL A 59 -19.02 -3.92 -5.82
N ASN A 60 -18.63 -3.35 -6.96
CA ASN A 60 -19.42 -3.46 -8.19
C ASN A 60 -19.43 -4.89 -8.75
N ALA A 61 -18.31 -5.60 -8.67
CA ALA A 61 -18.24 -7.02 -9.02
C ALA A 61 -19.16 -7.85 -8.11
N PHE A 62 -19.17 -7.56 -6.80
CA PHE A 62 -20.09 -8.19 -5.86
C PHE A 62 -21.56 -7.93 -6.24
N TYR A 63 -21.91 -6.68 -6.56
CA TYR A 63 -23.28 -6.34 -6.99
C TYR A 63 -23.67 -7.08 -8.27
N THR A 64 -22.74 -7.22 -9.22
CA THR A 64 -22.97 -7.95 -10.47
C THR A 64 -23.25 -9.43 -10.21
N GLU A 65 -22.56 -10.04 -9.25
CA GLU A 65 -22.76 -11.45 -8.89
C GLU A 65 -24.04 -11.69 -8.08
N TYR A 66 -24.35 -10.80 -7.14
CA TYR A 66 -25.37 -11.04 -6.10
C TYR A 66 -26.61 -10.14 -6.17
N GLY A 67 -26.64 -9.18 -7.10
CA GLY A 67 -27.74 -8.23 -7.31
C GLY A 67 -27.97 -7.24 -6.16
N ARG A 68 -27.04 -7.17 -5.19
CA ARG A 68 -27.13 -6.32 -4.00
C ARG A 68 -25.75 -5.89 -3.53
N TYR A 69 -25.66 -4.78 -2.83
CA TYR A 69 -24.40 -4.30 -2.28
C TYR A 69 -23.97 -5.13 -1.05
N PRO A 70 -22.66 -5.24 -0.77
CA PRO A 70 -22.11 -5.95 0.38
C PRO A 70 -22.25 -5.11 1.67
N THR A 71 -23.49 -4.78 2.06
CA THR A 71 -23.76 -4.04 3.30
C THR A 71 -24.07 -5.03 4.41
N SER A 72 -23.35 -4.98 5.54
CA SER A 72 -23.79 -5.70 6.74
C SER A 72 -25.15 -5.16 7.16
N ALA A 73 -26.13 -6.04 7.35
CA ALA A 73 -27.43 -5.69 7.91
C ALA A 73 -27.27 -5.32 9.39
N THR A 74 -26.73 -4.13 9.67
CA THR A 74 -26.78 -3.56 11.01
C THR A 74 -28.16 -2.94 11.15
N THR A 75 -29.00 -3.54 11.99
CA THR A 75 -30.31 -3.04 12.42
C THR A 75 -30.25 -1.68 13.12
N ASP A 76 -29.06 -1.15 13.38
CA ASP A 76 -28.87 0.16 13.97
C ASP A 76 -28.88 1.24 12.88
N ALA A 77 -30.02 1.95 12.80
CA ALA A 77 -30.18 3.18 12.02
C ALA A 77 -29.24 4.34 12.46
N THR A 78 -28.36 4.07 13.44
CA THR A 78 -27.36 4.99 13.99
C THR A 78 -25.93 4.64 13.56
N ALA A 79 -25.74 3.62 12.70
CA ALA A 79 -24.42 3.28 12.14
C ALA A 79 -23.88 4.48 11.34
N THR A 80 -23.07 5.29 12.00
CA THR A 80 -22.44 6.47 11.43
C THR A 80 -21.19 6.00 10.72
N TYR A 81 -21.29 5.76 9.42
CA TYR A 81 -20.12 5.51 8.58
C TYR A 81 -19.24 6.76 8.56
N GLY A 82 -18.23 6.81 9.42
CA GLY A 82 -17.36 7.97 9.58
C GLY A 82 -16.38 7.83 10.74
N PRO A 83 -15.38 8.73 10.83
CA PRO A 83 -14.40 8.71 11.91
C PRO A 83 -15.10 8.98 13.25
N GLY A 84 -15.28 7.93 14.04
CA GLY A 84 -16.05 7.94 15.29
C GLY A 84 -17.08 6.80 15.41
N GLY A 85 -17.37 6.09 14.32
CA GLY A 85 -18.11 4.83 14.32
C GLY A 85 -17.29 3.69 14.96
N SER A 86 -17.99 2.64 15.41
CA SER A 86 -17.37 1.48 16.07
C SER A 86 -16.21 0.93 15.22
N THR A 87 -15.07 0.67 15.87
CA THR A 87 -13.79 0.24 15.25
C THR A 87 -13.84 -1.12 14.53
N THR A 88 -15.04 -1.67 14.30
CA THR A 88 -15.32 -2.96 13.67
C THR A 88 -16.13 -2.81 12.37
N GLU A 89 -16.53 -1.61 11.96
CA GLU A 89 -17.53 -1.42 10.90
C GLU A 89 -17.04 -1.79 9.49
N ASN A 90 -15.77 -1.53 9.13
CA ASN A 90 -15.28 -1.94 7.81
C ASN A 90 -14.82 -3.41 7.76
N GLY A 91 -14.50 -4.03 8.91
CA GLY A 91 -14.06 -5.42 8.96
C GLY A 91 -15.12 -6.37 8.39
N GLY A 92 -16.40 -6.12 8.65
CA GLY A 92 -17.51 -6.89 8.07
C GLY A 92 -17.54 -6.83 6.54
N LEU A 93 -17.43 -5.62 5.96
CA LEU A 93 -17.37 -5.43 4.51
C LEU A 93 -16.19 -6.19 3.89
N PHE A 94 -14.98 -6.03 4.44
CA PHE A 94 -13.79 -6.66 3.89
C PHE A 94 -13.79 -8.17 4.10
N ASN A 95 -14.36 -8.67 5.19
CA ASN A 95 -14.56 -10.10 5.41
C ASN A 95 -15.48 -10.70 4.34
N GLU A 96 -16.56 -10.03 4.00
CA GLU A 96 -17.49 -10.46 2.95
C GLU A 96 -16.83 -10.42 1.56
N LEU A 97 -16.15 -9.32 1.22
CA LEU A 97 -15.48 -9.15 -0.09
C LEU A 97 -14.27 -10.08 -0.28
N ARG A 98 -13.55 -10.41 0.80
CA ARG A 98 -12.39 -11.31 0.76
C ARG A 98 -12.76 -12.79 0.91
N ALA A 99 -14.04 -13.10 1.09
CA ALA A 99 -14.49 -14.44 1.46
C ALA A 99 -13.75 -14.99 2.70
N THR A 100 -13.61 -14.17 3.74
CA THR A 100 -13.08 -14.58 5.04
C THR A 100 -14.11 -14.32 6.15
N GLY A 101 -14.70 -15.35 6.76
CA GLY A 101 -15.62 -15.19 7.90
C GLY A 101 -16.96 -15.92 7.72
N LEU A 102 -18.04 -15.38 8.31
CA LEU A 102 -19.38 -15.93 8.17
C LEU A 102 -20.01 -15.40 6.87
N PHE A 103 -20.10 -16.25 5.85
CA PHE A 103 -20.51 -15.93 4.47
C PHE A 103 -22.01 -15.70 4.31
N THR A 104 -22.52 -14.67 4.99
CA THR A 104 -23.96 -14.41 5.01
C THR A 104 -24.43 -13.86 3.67
N LEU A 105 -23.61 -13.05 2.99
CA LEU A 105 -23.97 -12.47 1.69
C LEU A 105 -23.23 -13.13 0.52
N ASN A 106 -21.95 -13.46 0.68
CA ASN A 106 -21.08 -14.10 -0.30
C ASN A 106 -21.16 -15.63 -0.22
N THR A 107 -22.34 -16.19 -0.47
CA THR A 107 -22.60 -17.64 -0.34
C THR A 107 -21.71 -18.52 -1.23
N ARG A 108 -21.19 -17.96 -2.34
CA ARG A 108 -20.30 -18.67 -3.28
C ARG A 108 -18.81 -18.51 -2.94
N GLN A 109 -18.49 -17.80 -1.85
CA GLN A 109 -17.12 -17.60 -1.35
C GLN A 109 -16.16 -17.04 -2.41
N ILE A 110 -16.64 -16.11 -3.24
CA ILE A 110 -15.83 -15.49 -4.29
C ILE A 110 -14.96 -14.40 -3.68
N VAL A 111 -13.67 -14.41 -3.97
CA VAL A 111 -12.74 -13.37 -3.52
C VAL A 111 -12.78 -12.21 -4.51
N PHE A 112 -13.37 -11.09 -4.10
CA PHE A 112 -13.49 -9.88 -4.93
C PHE A 112 -12.30 -8.92 -4.75
N ILE A 113 -11.61 -8.99 -3.62
CA ILE A 113 -10.43 -8.18 -3.33
C ILE A 113 -9.47 -8.94 -2.41
N SER A 114 -8.16 -8.70 -2.55
CA SER A 114 -7.11 -9.27 -1.70
C SER A 114 -6.09 -8.19 -1.32
N PRO A 115 -6.41 -7.30 -0.37
CA PRO A 115 -5.47 -6.29 0.08
C PRO A 115 -4.33 -6.96 0.88
N PRO A 116 -3.14 -6.36 0.90
CA PRO A 116 -2.02 -6.87 1.69
C PRO A 116 -2.34 -6.79 3.20
N ASP A 117 -1.77 -7.70 3.97
CA ASP A 117 -1.86 -7.65 5.42
C ASP A 117 -1.09 -6.45 5.98
N ALA A 118 -1.60 -5.90 7.08
CA ALA A 118 -0.94 -4.81 7.77
C ALA A 118 0.43 -5.27 8.31
N LYS A 119 1.46 -4.46 8.03
CA LYS A 119 2.84 -4.75 8.48
C LYS A 119 2.95 -4.85 10.01
N ASP A 120 2.17 -4.05 10.72
CA ASP A 120 2.05 -4.08 12.18
C ASP A 120 0.59 -4.31 12.54
N GLN A 121 0.31 -5.38 13.27
CA GLN A 121 -1.04 -5.79 13.66
C GLN A 121 -1.56 -5.06 14.90
N ASN A 122 -0.65 -4.52 15.72
CA ASN A 122 -1.00 -3.80 16.94
C ASN A 122 -1.30 -2.32 16.64
N ASN A 123 -0.58 -1.73 15.68
CA ASN A 123 -0.80 -0.37 15.20
C ASN A 123 -0.78 -0.31 13.66
N PRO A 124 -1.83 -0.83 12.99
CA PRO A 124 -1.87 -0.90 11.54
C PRO A 124 -1.94 0.49 10.91
N ARG A 125 -1.03 0.75 9.98
CA ARG A 125 -0.95 2.01 9.21
C ARG A 125 -1.44 1.88 7.77
N SER A 126 -1.56 0.66 7.27
CA SER A 126 -2.00 0.35 5.91
C SER A 126 -2.25 -1.15 5.81
N GLY A 127 -3.24 -1.57 5.03
CA GLY A 127 -3.55 -2.97 4.78
C GLY A 127 -4.58 -3.55 5.76
N ILE A 128 -4.71 -4.88 5.77
CA ILE A 128 -5.71 -5.58 6.58
C ILE A 128 -5.14 -6.05 7.92
N LYS A 129 -5.85 -5.74 9.01
CA LYS A 129 -5.59 -6.36 10.31
C LYS A 129 -6.17 -7.77 10.35
N THR A 130 -5.35 -8.78 10.60
CA THR A 130 -5.73 -10.20 10.51
C THR A 130 -6.71 -10.62 11.61
N SER A 131 -6.71 -9.94 12.75
CA SER A 131 -7.58 -10.26 13.88
C SER A 131 -8.99 -9.66 13.79
N SER A 132 -9.17 -8.51 13.14
CA SER A 132 -10.47 -7.84 12.98
C SER A 132 -10.99 -7.81 11.54
N GLY A 133 -10.15 -8.13 10.56
CA GLY A 133 -10.46 -7.98 9.13
C GLY A 133 -10.52 -6.52 8.66
N GLY A 134 -10.30 -5.56 9.55
CA GLY A 134 -10.38 -4.13 9.26
C GLY A 134 -9.29 -3.69 8.28
N TYR A 135 -9.68 -2.93 7.27
CA TYR A 135 -8.76 -2.30 6.32
C TYR A 135 -8.33 -0.92 6.83
N TYR A 136 -7.05 -0.61 6.69
CA TYR A 136 -6.47 0.68 7.03
C TYR A 136 -5.88 1.28 5.76
N ASP A 137 -6.26 2.51 5.43
CA ASP A 137 -5.67 3.22 4.32
C ASP A 137 -4.32 3.86 4.73
N PRO A 138 -3.42 4.10 3.77
CA PRO A 138 -2.08 4.60 4.05
C PRO A 138 -1.99 6.12 4.27
N TRP A 139 -3.11 6.87 4.25
CA TRP A 139 -3.12 8.33 4.33
C TRP A 139 -3.36 8.86 5.74
#